data_AF-A0A530ZNE7-F1
#
_entry.id   AF-A0A530ZNE7-F1
#
_cell.length_a   1.000
_cell.length_b   1.000
_cell.length_c   1.000
_cell.angle_alpha   90.00
_cell.angle_beta   90.00
_cell.angle_gamma   90.00
#
_symmetry.space_group_name_H-M   'P 1'
#
loop_
_entity.id
_entity.type
_entity.pdbx_description
1 polymer ?
#
loop_
_entity_poly.entity_id
_entity_poly.type
_entity_poly.pdbx_seq_one_letter_code
_entity_poly.pdbx_strand_id
1 'polypeptide(L)'
;MRRIVVTGMGAVSPLAAGVEASWSRLLAGRSGIRRLPDDVVADLPAKIGGVVPSLEDDPEAGFDPITVLAAKDQRKVDRFI
;
A
#
# COMPACT_ATOMS: atom_id res chain seq x y z
N MET A 1 19.07 -2.39 32.50
CA MET A 1 18.18 -2.26 31.32
C MET A 1 18.95 -2.65 30.07
N ARG A 2 18.34 -3.38 29.11
CA ARG A 2 18.95 -3.67 27.79
C ARG A 2 18.52 -2.62 26.78
N ARG A 3 19.46 -2.14 25.95
CA ARG A 3 19.16 -1.26 24.82
C ARG A 3 18.58 -2.10 23.68
N ILE A 4 17.43 -1.68 23.16
CA ILE A 4 16.78 -2.24 21.98
C ILE A 4 16.86 -1.19 20.87
N VAL A 5 17.16 -1.60 19.64
CA VAL A 5 17.26 -0.72 18.48
C VAL A 5 16.45 -1.30 17.31
N VAL A 6 15.99 -0.42 16.42
CA VAL A 6 15.33 -0.82 15.16
C VAL A 6 16.41 -1.09 14.12
N THR A 7 16.40 -2.28 13.52
CA THR A 7 17.39 -2.72 12.51
C THR A 7 16.80 -2.92 11.12
N GLY A 8 15.48 -2.78 10.97
CA GLY A 8 14.81 -2.95 9.69
C GLY A 8 13.42 -2.33 9.71
N MET A 9 12.96 -1.90 8.54
CA MET A 9 11.65 -1.31 8.32
C MET A 9 11.07 -1.83 7.00
N GLY A 10 9.76 -1.96 6.95
CA GLY A 10 9.00 -2.28 5.74
C GLY A 10 7.67 -1.53 5.79
N ALA A 11 7.20 -1.06 4.63
CA ALA A 11 5.95 -0.33 4.54
C ALA A 11 5.25 -0.62 3.20
N VAL A 12 3.97 -0.95 3.27
CA VAL A 12 3.05 -0.98 2.14
C VAL A 12 1.94 -0.01 2.50
N SER A 13 1.85 1.11 1.78
CA SER A 13 0.99 2.23 2.13
C SER A 13 0.28 2.82 0.91
N PRO A 14 -0.77 3.64 1.09
CA PRO A 14 -1.37 4.39 -0.01
C PRO A 14 -0.42 5.36 -0.73
N LEU A 15 0.73 5.69 -0.12
CA LEU A 15 1.73 6.54 -0.75
C LEU A 15 2.69 5.75 -1.63
N ALA A 16 3.02 4.51 -1.29
CA ALA A 16 3.91 3.61 -2.04
C ALA A 16 4.03 2.24 -1.34
N ALA A 17 4.50 1.25 -2.09
CA ALA A 17 5.09 0.02 -1.57
C ALA A 17 6.61 0.21 -1.43
N GLY A 18 7.08 0.43 -0.20
CA GLY A 18 8.48 0.71 0.11
C GLY A 18 8.65 1.89 1.05
N VAL A 19 9.62 1.78 1.96
CA VAL A 19 9.86 2.78 3.02
C VAL A 19 10.33 4.11 2.42
N GLU A 20 11.38 4.09 1.60
CA GLU A 20 11.98 5.30 1.04
C GLU A 20 11.00 6.08 0.16
N ALA A 21 10.30 5.38 -0.74
CA ALA A 21 9.30 5.99 -1.61
C ALA A 21 8.12 6.57 -0.80
N SER A 22 7.60 5.82 0.19
CA SER A 22 6.52 6.31 1.06
C SER A 22 6.95 7.54 1.84
N TRP A 23 8.17 7.51 2.41
CA TRP A 23 8.70 8.59 3.23
C TRP A 23 8.97 9.86 2.42
N SER A 24 9.62 9.73 1.27
CA SER A 24 9.87 10.86 0.37
C SER A 24 8.57 11.55 -0.06
N ARG A 25 7.54 10.77 -0.42
CA ARG A 25 6.23 11.31 -0.81
C ARG A 25 5.50 11.97 0.34
N LEU A 26 5.61 11.41 1.55
CA LEU A 26 5.07 12.01 2.77
C LEU A 26 5.73 13.37 3.04
N LEU A 27 7.06 13.46 2.99
CA LEU A 27 7.80 14.71 3.19
C LEU A 27 7.48 15.75 2.11
N ALA A 28 7.19 15.31 0.89
CA ALA A 28 6.73 16.18 -0.20
C ALA A 28 5.25 16.61 -0.07
N GLY A 29 4.55 16.23 1.00
CA GLY A 29 3.16 16.59 1.25
C GLY A 29 2.16 15.91 0.31
N ARG A 30 2.54 14.80 -0.34
CA ARG A 30 1.62 14.05 -1.20
C ARG A 30 0.57 13.33 -0.36
N SER A 31 -0.62 13.18 -0.92
CA SER A 31 -1.71 12.39 -0.33
C SER A 31 -1.95 11.14 -1.16
N GLY A 32 -2.12 9.99 -0.49
CA GLY A 32 -2.53 8.73 -1.11
C GLY A 32 -4.06 8.55 -1.16
N ILE A 33 -4.83 9.55 -0.74
CA ILE A 33 -6.30 9.49 -0.75
C ILE A 33 -6.81 9.80 -2.16
N ARG A 34 -7.64 8.90 -2.70
CA ARG A 34 -8.26 9.02 -4.01
C ARG A 34 -9.73 8.64 -3.97
N ARG A 35 -10.46 9.00 -5.02
CA ARG A 35 -11.83 8.49 -5.23
C ARG A 35 -11.76 6.98 -5.47
N LEU A 36 -12.62 6.25 -4.80
CA LEU A 36 -12.74 4.81 -4.95
C LEU A 36 -13.67 4.48 -6.13
N PRO A 37 -13.44 3.34 -6.82
CA PRO A 37 -14.34 2.84 -7.86
C PRO A 37 -15.79 2.70 -7.37
N ASP A 38 -16.76 3.07 -8.22
CA ASP A 38 -18.18 3.08 -7.81
C ASP A 38 -18.72 1.67 -7.48
N ASP A 39 -18.13 0.60 -8.02
CA ASP A 39 -18.43 -0.79 -7.65
C ASP A 39 -17.99 -1.14 -6.21
N VAL A 40 -17.00 -0.43 -5.67
CA VAL A 40 -16.54 -0.58 -4.28
C VAL A 40 -17.37 0.28 -3.31
N VAL A 41 -17.76 1.50 -3.71
CA VAL A 41 -18.41 2.46 -2.82
C VAL A 41 -19.89 2.73 -3.08
N ALA A 42 -20.50 2.10 -4.10
CA ALA A 42 -21.93 2.04 -4.44
C ALA A 42 -22.80 3.17 -3.85
N ASP A 43 -23.52 2.90 -2.76
CA ASP A 43 -24.49 3.82 -2.14
C ASP A 43 -23.92 4.51 -0.89
N LEU A 44 -22.66 4.23 -0.55
CA LEU A 44 -22.03 4.72 0.67
C LEU A 44 -21.86 6.25 0.64
N PRO A 45 -22.04 6.97 1.76
CA PRO A 45 -21.83 8.42 1.78
C PRO A 45 -20.37 8.81 1.55
N ALA A 46 -19.42 7.97 1.99
CA ALA A 46 -17.99 8.18 1.77
C ALA A 46 -17.53 7.51 0.47
N LYS A 47 -16.94 8.29 -0.44
CA LYS A 47 -16.48 7.85 -1.77
C LYS A 47 -14.97 7.89 -1.97
N ILE A 48 -14.21 8.17 -0.91
CA ILE A 48 -12.76 8.35 -0.96
C ILE A 48 -12.07 7.39 0.00
N GLY A 49 -10.83 7.02 -0.31
CA GLY A 49 -10.01 6.15 0.53
C GLY A 49 -8.55 6.14 0.11
N GLY A 50 -7.70 5.64 1.00
CA GLY A 50 -6.29 5.40 0.72
C GLY A 50 -6.11 3.97 0.21
N VAL A 51 -5.71 3.82 -1.06
CA VAL A 51 -5.51 2.50 -1.68
C VAL A 51 -4.07 2.36 -2.10
N VAL A 52 -3.41 1.28 -1.66
CA VAL A 52 -2.05 0.92 -2.07
C VAL A 52 -2.00 0.84 -3.61
N PRO A 53 -1.11 1.60 -4.26
CA PRO A 53 -1.00 1.58 -5.73
C PRO A 53 -0.53 0.20 -6.21
N SER A 54 -1.10 -0.30 -7.30
CA SER A 54 -0.56 -1.44 -8.04
C SER A 54 0.62 -0.99 -8.92
N LEU A 55 1.34 -1.94 -9.52
CA LEU A 55 2.33 -1.62 -10.56
C LEU A 55 1.71 -0.92 -11.80
N GLU A 56 0.40 -1.09 -12.04
CA GLU A 56 -0.30 -0.37 -13.11
C GLU A 56 -0.56 1.08 -12.73
N ASP A 57 -0.95 1.33 -11.47
CA ASP A 57 -1.14 2.69 -10.94
C ASP A 57 0.20 3.44 -10.83
N ASP A 58 1.26 2.73 -10.44
CA ASP A 58 2.58 3.27 -10.16
C ASP A 58 3.68 2.25 -10.52
N PRO A 59 4.26 2.36 -11.72
CA PRO A 59 5.31 1.43 -12.16
C PRO A 59 6.59 1.47 -11.33
N GLU A 60 6.83 2.55 -10.56
CA GLU A 60 8.06 2.74 -9.80
C GLU A 60 7.91 2.26 -8.35
N ALA A 61 6.76 2.55 -7.71
CA ALA A 61 6.55 2.29 -6.29
C ALA A 61 5.21 1.58 -5.98
N GLY A 62 4.61 0.93 -6.97
CA GLY A 62 3.44 0.07 -6.82
C GLY A 62 3.75 -1.26 -6.13
N PHE A 63 2.76 -1.82 -5.45
CA PHE A 63 2.88 -3.14 -4.82
C PHE A 63 2.72 -4.26 -5.85
N ASP A 64 3.67 -5.20 -5.85
CA ASP A 64 3.58 -6.47 -6.59
C ASP A 64 3.43 -7.66 -5.62
N PRO A 65 2.23 -8.23 -5.48
CA PRO A 65 1.99 -9.38 -4.61
C PRO A 65 2.81 -10.62 -4.99
N ILE A 66 3.17 -10.80 -6.28
CA ILE A 66 3.87 -12.00 -6.77
C ILE A 66 5.30 -12.07 -6.22
N THR A 67 5.90 -10.92 -5.93
CA THR A 67 7.23 -10.85 -5.30
C THR A 67 7.25 -11.33 -3.85
N VAL A 68 6.09 -11.34 -3.19
CA VAL A 68 5.94 -11.70 -1.77
C VAL A 68 5.39 -13.12 -1.61
N LEU A 69 4.40 -13.48 -2.42
CA LEU A 69 3.71 -14.77 -2.31
C LEU A 69 3.37 -15.30 -3.70
N ALA A 70 3.51 -16.61 -3.92
CA ALA A 70 3.15 -17.21 -5.21
C ALA A 70 1.64 -17.10 -5.46
N ALA A 71 1.22 -16.90 -6.72
CA ALA A 71 -0.19 -16.69 -7.09
C ALA A 71 -1.15 -17.79 -6.59
N LYS A 72 -0.68 -19.04 -6.48
CA LYS A 72 -1.47 -20.16 -5.94
C LYS A 72 -1.79 -20.02 -4.46
N ASP A 73 -0.91 -19.36 -3.71
CA ASP A 73 -1.02 -19.19 -2.26
C ASP A 73 -1.70 -17.86 -1.92
N GLN A 74 -1.55 -16.83 -2.77
CA GLN A 74 -2.33 -15.58 -2.69
C GLN A 74 -3.85 -15.83 -2.69
N ARG A 75 -4.34 -16.81 -3.47
CA ARG A 75 -5.77 -17.14 -3.52
C ARG A 75 -6.31 -17.76 -2.22
N LYS A 76 -5.42 -18.18 -1.31
CA LYS A 76 -5.77 -18.84 -0.04
C LYS A 76 -5.75 -17.86 1.14
N VAL A 77 -5.33 -16.62 0.92
CA VAL A 77 -5.18 -15.59 1.95
C VAL A 77 -5.98 -14.34 1.56
N ASP A 78 -6.37 -13.56 2.56
CA ASP A 78 -6.95 -12.25 2.32
C ASP A 78 -5.85 -11.24 1.93
N ARG A 79 -6.23 -10.12 1.32
CA ARG A 79 -5.28 -9.05 0.93
C ARG A 79 -4.50 -8.46 2.12
N PHE A 80 -4.98 -8.63 3.34
CA PHE A 80 -4.25 -8.24 4.55
C PHE A 80 -3.02 -9.12 4.88
N ILE A 81 -2.91 -10.34 4.34
CA ILE A 81 -1.89 -11.35 4.73
C ILE A 81 -1.06 -11.80 3.53
#